data_AF-A0A5C9EUA9-F1
#
_entry.id   AF-A0A5C9EUA9-F1
#
_cell.length_a   1.000
_cell.length_b   1.000
_cell.length_c   1.000
_cell.angle_alpha   90.00
_cell.angle_beta   90.00
_cell.angle_gamma   90.00
#
_symmetry.space_group_name_H-M   'P 1'
#
loop_
_entity.id
_entity.type
_entity.pdbx_description
1 polymer ?
#
loop_
_entity_poly.entity_id
_entity_poly.type
_entity_poly.pdbx_seq_one_letter_code
_entity_poly.pdbx_strand_id
1 'polypeptide(L)'
;MASEVHDRTKYDMNLLKGIVICKESGEYLVDLILDSDINPILLSSFVGALSLFGKDSLGRIEEIIIKGLNVQMIIVNKHRLVLITILDKDFVKEGIREQAEKALDNFYTLYQDEIDECIEVCKFDSFKKILYMQIEEYFHNLQNREEESMKDFGFFTEAIKKMREN
;
A
#
# COMPACT_ATOMS: atom_id res chain seq x y z
N MET A 1 26.57 5.57 27.26
CA MET A 1 26.56 5.85 25.81
C MET A 1 25.74 4.75 25.15
N ALA A 2 24.46 5.01 24.93
CA ALA A 2 23.59 4.16 24.12
C ALA A 2 23.06 5.08 23.03
N SER A 3 23.81 5.20 21.95
CA SER A 3 23.39 5.94 20.76
C SER A 3 22.49 5.03 19.95
N GLU A 4 21.27 5.51 19.75
CA GLU A 4 20.16 4.96 18.97
C GLU A 4 20.63 4.22 17.73
N VAL A 5 20.33 2.93 17.67
CA VAL A 5 20.28 2.17 16.43
C VAL A 5 19.09 2.74 15.67
N HIS A 6 19.33 3.65 14.72
CA HIS A 6 18.29 4.14 13.80
C HIS A 6 17.66 2.95 13.09
N ASP A 7 16.35 2.80 13.27
CA ASP A 7 15.58 1.65 12.83
C ASP A 7 15.29 1.74 11.32
N ARG A 8 16.31 1.45 10.51
CA ARG A 8 16.22 1.38 9.04
C ARG A 8 15.22 0.31 8.54
N THR A 9 14.64 -0.49 9.42
CA THR A 9 13.70 -1.56 9.04
C THR A 9 12.30 -1.04 8.68
N LYS A 10 11.97 0.20 9.05
CA LYS A 10 10.62 0.77 8.87
C LYS A 10 10.22 1.04 7.41
N TYR A 11 11.19 1.12 6.51
CA TYR A 11 11.01 1.31 5.05
C TYR A 11 11.50 0.10 4.25
N ASP A 12 11.49 -1.08 4.88
CA ASP A 12 11.78 -2.32 4.20
C ASP A 12 10.58 -2.74 3.32
N MET A 13 10.82 -2.99 2.04
CA MET A 13 9.80 -3.52 1.12
C MET A 13 9.22 -4.85 1.61
N ASN A 14 9.94 -5.61 2.44
CA ASN A 14 9.45 -6.86 3.05
C ASN A 14 8.24 -6.65 3.99
N LEU A 15 7.97 -5.41 4.40
CA LEU A 15 6.78 -5.06 5.17
C LEU A 15 5.53 -4.90 4.29
N LEU A 16 5.68 -4.73 2.98
CA LEU A 16 4.59 -4.88 2.01
C LEU A 16 4.44 -6.37 1.68
N LYS A 17 3.28 -6.93 1.99
CA LYS A 17 2.98 -8.36 1.79
C LYS A 17 2.29 -8.63 0.46
N GLY A 18 1.54 -7.65 -0.05
CA GLY A 18 1.04 -7.71 -1.40
C GLY A 18 0.05 -6.60 -1.74
N ILE A 19 -0.32 -6.55 -3.01
CA ILE A 19 -1.37 -5.70 -3.54
C ILE A 19 -2.31 -6.55 -4.38
N VAL A 20 -3.61 -6.36 -4.22
CA VAL A 20 -4.64 -7.01 -5.02
C VAL A 20 -5.56 -5.94 -5.61
N ILE A 21 -5.91 -6.08 -6.88
CA ILE A 21 -6.95 -5.30 -7.54
C ILE A 21 -8.09 -6.25 -7.94
N CYS A 22 -9.31 -5.87 -7.58
CA CYS A 22 -10.53 -6.60 -7.91
C CYS A 22 -11.66 -5.63 -8.26
N LYS A 23 -12.75 -6.15 -8.83
CA LYS A 23 -14.01 -5.38 -8.97
C LYS A 23 -14.67 -5.23 -7.59
N GLU A 24 -15.56 -4.25 -7.43
CA GLU A 24 -16.38 -4.08 -6.22
C GLU A 24 -17.18 -5.35 -5.83
N SER A 25 -17.47 -6.22 -6.80
CA SER A 25 -18.12 -7.53 -6.58
C SER A 25 -17.20 -8.57 -5.90
N GLY A 26 -15.90 -8.31 -5.80
CA GLY A 26 -14.88 -9.25 -5.31
C GLY A 26 -14.22 -10.09 -6.41
N GLU A 27 -14.63 -9.91 -7.67
CA GLU A 27 -14.01 -10.58 -8.82
C GLU A 27 -12.55 -10.14 -8.98
N TYR A 28 -11.65 -11.09 -8.81
CA TYR A 28 -10.20 -10.89 -8.83
C TYR A 28 -9.70 -10.54 -10.24
N LEU A 29 -8.83 -9.53 -10.35
CA LEU A 29 -8.27 -9.07 -11.63
C LEU A 29 -6.76 -9.24 -11.69
N VAL A 30 -6.02 -8.73 -10.70
CA VAL A 30 -4.56 -8.80 -10.69
C VAL A 30 -4.03 -8.72 -9.26
N ASP A 31 -2.87 -9.32 -9.03
CA ASP A 31 -2.10 -9.12 -7.80
C ASP A 31 -0.62 -8.91 -8.06
N LEU A 32 0.03 -8.39 -7.04
CA LEU A 32 1.44 -8.57 -6.76
C LEU A 32 1.55 -9.08 -5.33
N ILE A 33 1.59 -10.40 -5.15
CA ILE A 33 1.82 -11.03 -3.84
C ILE A 33 3.32 -11.24 -3.61
N LEU A 34 3.81 -10.70 -2.49
CA LEU A 34 5.20 -10.85 -2.03
C LEU A 34 5.32 -11.90 -0.91
N ASP A 35 4.22 -12.20 -0.23
CA ASP A 35 4.12 -13.20 0.83
C ASP A 35 3.24 -14.38 0.40
N SER A 36 3.84 -15.58 0.33
CA SER A 36 3.17 -16.79 -0.17
C SER A 36 2.00 -17.27 0.68
N ASP A 37 1.87 -16.80 1.92
CA ASP A 37 0.77 -17.20 2.81
C ASP A 37 -0.55 -16.49 2.47
N ILE A 38 -0.52 -15.51 1.57
CA ILE A 38 -1.69 -14.74 1.14
C ILE A 38 -2.32 -15.37 -0.12
N ASN A 39 -3.59 -15.76 -0.01
CA ASN A 39 -4.39 -16.16 -1.18
C ASN A 39 -5.20 -14.95 -1.71
N PRO A 40 -4.83 -14.38 -2.88
CA PRO A 40 -5.45 -13.15 -3.39
C PRO A 40 -6.92 -13.33 -3.78
N ILE A 41 -7.31 -14.52 -4.26
CA ILE A 41 -8.70 -14.83 -4.69
C ILE A 41 -9.63 -14.86 -3.47
N LEU A 42 -9.19 -15.51 -2.39
CA LEU A 42 -9.98 -15.59 -1.16
C LEU A 42 -10.13 -14.20 -0.51
N LEU A 43 -9.06 -13.41 -0.57
CA LEU A 43 -9.03 -12.06 -0.03
C LEU A 43 -9.89 -11.07 -0.82
N SER A 44 -9.85 -11.10 -2.16
CA SER A 44 -10.73 -10.27 -2.99
C SER A 44 -12.20 -10.62 -2.79
N SER A 45 -12.51 -11.91 -2.67
CA SER A 45 -13.87 -12.40 -2.40
C SER A 45 -14.37 -11.95 -1.04
N PHE A 46 -13.51 -12.01 -0.01
CA PHE A 46 -13.83 -11.52 1.33
C PHE A 46 -14.11 -10.02 1.34
N VAL A 47 -13.25 -9.20 0.74
CA VAL A 47 -13.46 -7.75 0.66
C VAL A 47 -14.70 -7.40 -0.18
N GLY A 48 -14.92 -8.07 -1.30
CA GLY A 48 -16.13 -7.89 -2.11
C GLY A 48 -17.41 -8.20 -1.33
N ALA A 49 -17.43 -9.33 -0.61
CA ALA A 49 -18.55 -9.67 0.27
C ALA A 49 -18.77 -8.60 1.34
N LEU A 50 -17.71 -8.15 2.00
CA LEU A 50 -17.81 -7.09 3.00
C LEU A 50 -18.33 -5.76 2.41
N SER A 51 -17.94 -5.40 1.19
CA SER A 51 -18.46 -4.22 0.49
C SER A 51 -19.96 -4.31 0.21
N LEU A 52 -20.48 -5.51 -0.07
CA LEU A 52 -21.92 -5.76 -0.21
C LEU A 52 -22.66 -5.57 1.12
N PHE A 53 -22.09 -6.02 2.24
CA PHE A 53 -22.67 -5.80 3.57
C PHE A 53 -22.54 -4.33 4.04
N GLY A 54 -21.48 -3.65 3.63
CA GLY A 54 -21.15 -2.31 4.09
C GLY A 54 -22.02 -1.21 3.51
N LYS A 55 -22.49 -1.35 2.26
CA LYS A 55 -23.19 -0.28 1.52
C LYS A 55 -24.43 0.27 2.25
N ASP A 56 -25.16 -0.61 2.95
CA ASP A 56 -26.39 -0.24 3.67
C ASP A 56 -26.20 -0.18 5.20
N SER A 57 -25.08 -0.68 5.75
CA SER A 57 -24.93 -0.91 7.20
C SER A 57 -23.68 -0.29 7.85
N LEU A 58 -22.56 -0.21 7.14
CA LEU A 58 -21.24 0.13 7.71
C LEU A 58 -20.48 1.23 6.94
N GLY A 59 -20.98 1.67 5.79
CA GLY A 59 -20.26 2.56 4.88
C GLY A 59 -19.19 1.83 4.06
N ARG A 60 -18.24 2.58 3.48
CA ARG A 60 -17.11 2.00 2.73
C ARG A 60 -16.03 1.55 3.72
N ILE A 61 -15.53 0.33 3.53
CA ILE A 61 -14.46 -0.21 4.33
C ILE A 61 -13.15 0.31 3.78
N GLU A 62 -12.41 1.02 4.61
CA GLU A 62 -11.12 1.63 4.25
C GLU A 62 -9.94 0.86 4.85
N GLU A 63 -10.17 0.10 5.92
CA GLU A 63 -9.12 -0.59 6.66
C GLU A 63 -9.65 -1.89 7.30
N ILE A 64 -8.83 -2.95 7.25
CA ILE A 64 -9.08 -4.21 7.96
C ILE A 64 -7.80 -4.62 8.71
N ILE A 65 -7.92 -5.02 9.98
CA ILE A 65 -6.81 -5.49 10.80
C ILE A 65 -7.02 -6.97 11.13
N ILE A 66 -6.10 -7.83 10.71
CA ILE A 66 -6.13 -9.27 11.00
C ILE A 66 -5.10 -9.59 12.09
N LYS A 67 -5.56 -9.61 13.35
CA LYS A 67 -4.71 -9.84 14.52
C LYS A 67 -3.95 -11.16 14.49
N GLY A 68 -4.56 -12.23 13.94
CA GLY A 68 -3.94 -13.55 13.87
C GLY A 68 -2.75 -13.66 12.92
N LEU A 69 -2.66 -12.75 11.95
CA LEU A 69 -1.57 -12.71 10.95
C LEU A 69 -0.64 -11.50 11.14
N ASN A 70 -0.91 -10.64 12.13
CA ASN A 70 -0.22 -9.35 12.31
C ASN A 70 -0.23 -8.46 11.05
N VAL A 71 -1.27 -8.58 10.24
CA VAL A 71 -1.40 -7.89 8.95
C VAL A 71 -2.50 -6.84 9.01
N GLN A 72 -2.28 -5.77 8.28
CA GLN A 72 -3.23 -4.71 8.04
C GLN A 72 -3.49 -4.54 6.55
N MET A 73 -4.74 -4.31 6.19
CA MET A 73 -5.18 -4.05 4.83
C MET A 73 -5.65 -2.61 4.72
N ILE A 74 -5.18 -1.90 3.70
CA ILE A 74 -5.69 -0.60 3.29
C ILE A 74 -6.49 -0.81 2.02
N ILE A 75 -7.74 -0.35 2.05
CA ILE A 75 -8.71 -0.57 0.98
C ILE A 75 -9.06 0.77 0.36
N VAL A 76 -8.89 0.86 -0.96
CA VAL A 76 -9.23 2.02 -1.77
C VAL A 76 -10.24 1.59 -2.83
N ASN A 77 -11.33 2.34 -2.95
CA ASN A 77 -12.39 2.07 -3.91
C ASN A 77 -12.48 3.22 -4.91
N LYS A 78 -12.30 2.95 -6.19
CA LYS A 78 -12.36 3.93 -7.28
C LYS A 78 -12.69 3.24 -8.60
N HIS A 79 -13.41 3.90 -9.51
CA HIS A 79 -13.75 3.35 -10.84
C HIS A 79 -14.47 1.99 -10.82
N ARG A 80 -15.27 1.71 -9.77
CA ARG A 80 -15.89 0.38 -9.50
C ARG A 80 -14.88 -0.76 -9.28
N LEU A 81 -13.63 -0.39 -9.02
CA LEU A 81 -12.54 -1.26 -8.65
C LEU A 81 -12.18 -1.03 -7.17
N VAL A 82 -11.54 -2.05 -6.62
CA VAL A 82 -11.01 -2.07 -5.26
C VAL A 82 -9.55 -2.44 -5.34
N LEU A 83 -8.69 -1.61 -4.74
CA LEU A 83 -7.29 -1.95 -4.49
C LEU A 83 -7.11 -2.21 -3.01
N ILE A 84 -6.53 -3.37 -2.72
CA ILE A 84 -6.26 -3.84 -1.37
C ILE A 84 -4.75 -3.94 -1.21
N THR A 85 -4.19 -3.06 -0.38
CA THR A 85 -2.76 -3.09 -0.01
C THR A 85 -2.62 -3.82 1.31
N ILE A 86 -1.77 -4.84 1.33
CA ILE A 86 -1.58 -5.75 2.47
C ILE A 86 -0.19 -5.50 3.07
N LEU A 87 -0.17 -5.14 4.34
CA LEU A 87 1.00 -4.60 5.02
C LEU A 87 1.19 -5.30 6.36
N ASP A 88 2.43 -5.40 6.83
CA ASP A 88 2.67 -5.66 8.25
C ASP A 88 2.11 -4.49 9.09
N LYS A 89 1.69 -4.75 10.33
CA LYS A 89 1.15 -3.70 11.21
C LYS A 89 2.16 -2.57 11.47
N ASP A 90 3.45 -2.89 11.41
CA ASP A 90 4.53 -1.99 11.79
C ASP A 90 4.91 -1.03 10.63
N PHE A 91 4.22 -1.14 9.49
CA PHE A 91 4.44 -0.33 8.29
C PHE A 91 4.06 1.16 8.44
N VAL A 92 4.87 2.05 7.87
CA VAL A 92 4.56 3.49 7.77
C VAL A 92 3.59 3.76 6.63
N LYS A 93 2.39 4.19 6.94
CA LYS A 93 1.29 4.36 5.98
C LYS A 93 1.28 5.73 5.29
N GLU A 94 2.34 6.51 5.39
CA GLU A 94 2.36 7.87 4.85
C GLU A 94 2.22 7.85 3.32
N GLY A 95 1.21 8.53 2.79
CA GLY A 95 0.99 8.65 1.34
C GLY A 95 0.51 7.37 0.63
N ILE A 96 0.38 6.24 1.33
CA ILE A 96 0.04 4.95 0.68
C ILE A 96 -1.34 4.95 0.03
N ARG A 97 -2.31 5.66 0.62
CA ARG A 97 -3.66 5.78 0.07
C ARG A 97 -3.66 6.55 -1.25
N GLU A 98 -2.91 7.65 -1.32
CA GLU A 98 -2.75 8.43 -2.55
C GLU A 98 -2.07 7.60 -3.65
N GLN A 99 -1.05 6.80 -3.29
CA GLN A 99 -0.39 5.89 -4.22
C GLN A 99 -1.33 4.79 -4.72
N ALA A 100 -2.14 4.21 -3.84
CA ALA A 100 -3.17 3.25 -4.20
C ALA A 100 -4.24 3.85 -5.13
N GLU A 101 -4.69 5.07 -4.89
CA GLU A 101 -5.61 5.78 -5.79
C GLU A 101 -4.98 6.02 -7.17
N LYS A 102 -3.72 6.45 -7.24
CA LYS A 102 -2.97 6.61 -8.50
C LYS A 102 -2.79 5.28 -9.23
N ALA A 103 -2.53 4.20 -8.51
CA ALA A 103 -2.41 2.86 -9.11
C ALA A 103 -3.75 2.42 -9.73
N LEU A 104 -4.89 2.69 -9.07
CA LEU A 104 -6.21 2.43 -9.65
C LEU A 104 -6.51 3.32 -10.87
N ASP A 105 -6.13 4.60 -10.84
CA ASP A 105 -6.27 5.50 -11.99
C ASP A 105 -5.46 4.98 -13.19
N ASN A 106 -4.21 4.58 -12.96
CA ASN A 106 -3.35 4.01 -14.00
C ASN A 106 -3.92 2.69 -14.54
N PHE A 107 -4.37 1.80 -13.65
CA PHE A 107 -4.95 0.52 -14.05
C PHE A 107 -6.21 0.72 -14.92
N TYR A 108 -7.13 1.58 -14.47
CA TYR A 108 -8.35 1.87 -15.21
C TYR A 108 -8.05 2.53 -16.56
N THR A 109 -7.13 3.51 -16.60
CA THR A 109 -6.76 4.18 -17.85
C THR A 109 -6.19 3.23 -18.89
N LEU A 110 -5.42 2.23 -18.45
CA LEU A 110 -4.77 1.26 -19.33
C LEU A 110 -5.71 0.15 -19.80
N TYR A 111 -6.71 -0.22 -18.98
CA TYR A 111 -7.48 -1.45 -19.20
C TYR A 111 -9.01 -1.29 -19.08
N GLN A 112 -9.56 -0.07 -19.13
CA GLN A 112 -11.00 0.16 -18.98
C GLN A 112 -11.84 -0.71 -19.93
N ASP A 113 -11.40 -0.88 -21.17
CA ASP A 113 -12.11 -1.65 -22.19
C ASP A 113 -12.13 -3.14 -21.81
N GLU A 114 -10.99 -3.69 -21.37
CA GLU A 114 -10.86 -5.09 -20.96
C GLU A 114 -11.58 -5.43 -19.65
N ILE A 115 -11.67 -4.47 -18.73
CA ILE A 115 -12.37 -4.62 -17.45
C ILE A 115 -13.88 -4.83 -17.68
N ASP A 116 -14.45 -4.04 -18.60
CA ASP A 116 -15.88 -4.08 -18.93
C ASP A 116 -16.24 -5.30 -19.78
N GLU A 117 -15.33 -5.77 -20.63
CA GLU A 117 -15.51 -6.96 -21.48
C GLU A 117 -15.30 -8.31 -20.74
N CYS A 118 -14.99 -8.28 -19.44
CA CYS A 118 -14.87 -9.46 -18.57
C CYS A 118 -13.80 -10.46 -19.08
N ILE A 119 -12.59 -9.96 -19.35
CA ILE A 119 -11.48 -10.71 -19.94
C ILE A 119 -10.61 -11.43 -18.88
N GLU A 120 -9.93 -12.52 -19.28
CA GLU A 120 -9.00 -13.31 -18.46
C GLU A 120 -7.92 -12.46 -17.74
N VAL A 121 -7.71 -12.76 -16.45
CA VAL A 121 -6.71 -12.19 -15.53
C VAL A 121 -5.32 -12.00 -16.15
N CYS A 122 -4.88 -12.94 -17.00
CA CYS A 122 -3.54 -12.92 -17.61
C CYS A 122 -3.26 -11.69 -18.48
N LYS A 123 -4.30 -10.98 -18.95
CA LYS A 123 -4.15 -9.73 -19.70
C LYS A 123 -3.53 -8.61 -18.87
N PHE A 124 -3.69 -8.67 -17.56
CA PHE A 124 -3.21 -7.64 -16.63
C PHE A 124 -1.78 -7.90 -16.13
N ASP A 125 -1.12 -8.99 -16.54
CA ASP A 125 0.23 -9.33 -16.07
C ASP A 125 1.27 -8.25 -16.41
N SER A 126 1.07 -7.53 -17.52
CA SER A 126 1.92 -6.40 -17.90
C SER A 126 1.85 -5.26 -16.87
N PHE A 127 0.71 -5.08 -16.20
CA PHE A 127 0.55 -4.09 -15.15
C PHE A 127 1.37 -4.40 -13.90
N LYS A 128 1.67 -5.68 -13.61
CA LYS A 128 2.48 -6.06 -12.44
C LYS A 128 3.84 -5.37 -12.45
N LYS A 129 4.43 -5.17 -13.63
CA LYS A 129 5.70 -4.44 -13.79
C LYS A 129 5.56 -2.94 -13.45
N ILE A 130 4.50 -2.32 -13.93
CA ILE A 130 4.21 -0.90 -13.66
C ILE A 130 3.98 -0.71 -12.15
N LEU A 131 3.17 -1.60 -11.56
CA LEU A 131 2.89 -1.58 -10.13
C LEU A 131 4.17 -1.78 -9.31
N TYR A 132 5.02 -2.73 -9.69
CA TYR A 132 6.30 -2.96 -9.04
C TYR A 132 7.22 -1.72 -9.09
N MET A 133 7.34 -1.08 -10.25
CA MET A 133 8.11 0.18 -10.38
C MET A 133 7.55 1.30 -9.50
N GLN A 134 6.22 1.45 -9.43
CA GLN A 134 5.58 2.45 -8.57
C GLN A 134 5.86 2.17 -7.09
N ILE A 135 5.87 0.91 -6.67
CA ILE A 135 6.22 0.53 -5.30
C ILE A 135 7.68 0.86 -5.01
N GLU A 136 8.62 0.49 -5.88
CA GLU A 136 10.05 0.83 -5.71
C GLU A 136 10.25 2.35 -5.57
N GLU A 137 9.60 3.14 -6.43
CA GLU A 137 9.65 4.60 -6.37
C GLU A 137 9.08 5.14 -5.05
N TYR A 138 7.97 4.58 -4.57
CA TYR A 138 7.38 4.96 -3.29
C TYR A 138 8.33 4.73 -2.12
N PHE A 139 8.94 3.55 -2.03
CA PHE A 139 9.89 3.23 -0.96
C PHE A 139 11.17 4.08 -1.04
N HIS A 140 11.67 4.34 -2.25
CA HIS A 140 12.82 5.24 -2.43
C HIS A 140 12.52 6.66 -1.94
N ASN A 141 11.33 7.19 -2.26
CA ASN A 141 10.91 8.52 -1.83
C ASN A 141 10.73 8.63 -0.31
N LEU A 142 10.23 7.57 0.34
CA LEU A 142 10.11 7.54 1.80
C LEU A 142 11.48 7.60 2.49
N GLN A 143 12.46 6.83 2.00
CA GLN A 143 13.82 6.83 2.56
C GLN A 143 14.46 8.22 2.42
N ASN A 144 14.34 8.86 1.25
CA ASN A 144 14.92 10.19 1.01
C ASN A 144 14.32 11.27 1.92
N ARG A 145 13.00 11.24 2.16
CA ARG A 145 12.32 12.19 3.07
C ARG A 145 12.79 12.07 4.51
N GLU A 146 13.02 10.84 4.99
CA GLU A 146 13.57 10.64 6.33
C GLU A 146 14.98 11.21 6.45
N GLU A 147 15.85 10.96 5.46
CA GLU A 147 17.20 11.51 5.44
C GLU A 147 17.23 13.04 5.45
N GLU A 148 16.31 13.69 4.74
CA GLU A 148 16.14 15.15 4.77
C GLU A 148 15.68 15.64 6.16
N SER A 149 14.69 14.97 6.76
CA SER A 149 14.20 15.32 8.10
C SER A 149 15.27 15.16 9.20
N MET A 150 16.17 14.18 9.05
CA MET A 150 17.29 13.96 9.97
C MET A 150 18.39 15.01 9.80
N LYS A 151 18.63 15.51 8.58
CA LYS A 151 19.56 16.62 8.33
C LYS A 151 19.09 17.90 9.01
N ASP A 152 17.80 18.19 8.96
CA ASP A 152 17.21 19.35 9.63
C ASP A 152 17.32 19.24 11.15
N PHE A 153 17.05 18.06 11.73
CA PHE A 153 17.26 17.82 13.16
C PHE A 153 18.73 17.97 13.58
N GLY A 154 19.67 17.47 12.77
CA GLY A 154 21.11 17.66 12.98
C GLY A 154 21.52 19.14 13.01
N PHE A 155 20.96 19.94 12.11
CA PHE A 155 21.15 21.39 12.07
C PHE A 155 20.64 22.08 13.34
N PHE A 156 19.42 21.76 13.80
CA PHE A 156 18.88 22.32 15.05
C PHE A 156 19.70 21.92 16.27
N THR A 157 20.21 20.69 16.30
CA THR A 157 21.02 20.18 17.41
C THR A 157 22.39 20.86 17.48
N GLU A 158 23.03 21.10 16.34
CA GLU A 158 24.28 21.89 16.27
C GLU A 158 24.08 23.36 16.64
N ALA A 159 22.97 23.97 16.19
CA ALA A 159 22.65 25.35 16.52
C ALA A 159 22.41 25.54 18.03
N ILE A 160 21.67 24.62 18.66
CA ILE A 160 21.43 24.61 20.11
C ILE A 160 22.74 24.38 20.88
N LYS A 161 23.63 23.52 20.39
CA LYS A 161 24.94 23.28 21.02
C LYS A 161 25.84 24.53 20.97
N LYS A 162 25.89 25.22 19.82
CA LYS A 162 26.64 26.48 19.66
C LYS A 162 26.10 27.63 20.53
N MET A 163 24.79 27.63 20.84
CA MET A 163 24.20 28.62 21.76
C MET A 163 24.51 28.36 23.23
N ARG A 164 24.94 27.15 23.61
CA ARG A 164 25.24 26.76 25.00
C ARG A 164 26.71 26.91 25.37
N GLU A 165 27.58 27.05 24.38
CA GLU A 165 29.03 27.19 24.51
C GLU A 165 29.51 28.67 24.42
N ASN A 166 28.57 29.61 24.28
CA ASN A 166 28.77 31.07 24.43
C ASN A 166 28.05 31.58 25.69
#